data_AF-A0A654ZNI3-F1
#
_entry.id   AF-A0A654ZNI3-F1
#
_cell.length_a   1.000
_cell.length_b   1.000
_cell.length_c   1.000
_cell.angle_alpha   90.00
_cell.angle_beta   90.00
_cell.angle_gamma   90.00
#
_symmetry.space_group_name_H-M   'P 1'
#
loop_
_entity.id
_entity.type
_entity.pdbx_description
1 polymer ?
#
loop_
_entity_poly.entity_id
_entity_poly.type
_entity_poly.pdbx_seq_one_letter_code
_entity_poly.pdbx_strand_id
1 'polypeptide(L)'
;MAPATLRRIIDVGPATEIMVCRYADGVGHPFWFSRTVFGELARLHGDKGVWKLVHSGRHPVRELAVDGCVPLDVDTWDDYRRLLESVPS
;
A
#
# COMPACT_ATOMS: atom_id res chain seq x y z
N MET A 1 -1.68 5.65 9.09
CA MET A 1 -1.68 6.32 7.77
C MET A 1 -2.45 7.63 7.85
N ALA A 2 -1.98 8.70 7.22
CA ALA A 2 -2.69 9.99 7.19
C ALA A 2 -3.84 9.99 6.15
N PRO A 3 -5.02 10.55 6.47
CA PRO A 3 -6.14 10.67 5.51
C PRO A 3 -5.78 11.40 4.21
N ALA A 4 -4.85 12.35 4.27
CA ALA A 4 -4.35 13.09 3.11
C ALA A 4 -3.70 12.16 2.05
N THR A 5 -3.00 11.10 2.48
CA THR A 5 -2.40 10.12 1.57
C THR A 5 -3.48 9.35 0.80
N LEU A 6 -4.55 8.95 1.50
CA LEU A 6 -5.68 8.27 0.86
C LEU A 6 -6.42 9.20 -0.12
N ARG A 7 -6.56 10.48 0.20
CA ARG A 7 -7.16 11.45 -0.74
C ARG A 7 -6.31 11.56 -2.00
N ARG A 8 -4.99 11.70 -1.86
CA ARG A 8 -4.06 11.80 -3.00
C ARG A 8 -4.12 10.56 -3.87
N ILE A 9 -4.09 9.36 -3.30
CA ILE A 9 -4.12 8.13 -4.11
C ILE A 9 -5.44 7.98 -4.88
N ILE A 10 -6.57 8.40 -4.29
CA ILE A 10 -7.88 8.40 -4.97
C ILE A 10 -7.89 9.42 -6.12
N ASP A 11 -7.31 10.60 -5.92
CA ASP A 11 -7.31 11.67 -6.93
C ASP A 11 -6.43 11.33 -8.15
N VAL A 12 -5.25 10.70 -7.94
CA VAL A 12 -4.31 10.40 -9.04
C VAL A 12 -4.36 8.96 -9.55
N GLY A 13 -4.91 8.03 -8.75
CA GLY A 13 -4.99 6.60 -9.06
C GLY A 13 -5.67 6.27 -10.40
N PRO A 14 -6.77 6.94 -10.80
CA PRO A 14 -7.47 6.65 -12.07
C PRO A 14 -6.60 6.76 -13.34
N ALA A 15 -5.43 7.41 -13.28
CA ALA A 15 -4.48 7.52 -14.39
C ALA A 15 -3.51 6.32 -14.54
N THR A 16 -3.69 5.25 -13.76
CA THR A 16 -2.86 4.04 -13.79
C THR A 16 -3.66 2.78 -13.46
N GLU A 17 -3.13 1.61 -13.83
CA GLU A 17 -3.72 0.34 -13.45
C GLU A 17 -3.40 -0.03 -12.00
N ILE A 18 -2.14 0.15 -11.60
CA ILE A 18 -1.67 -0.11 -10.24
C ILE A 18 -0.91 1.12 -9.74
N MET A 19 -1.19 1.52 -8.51
CA MET A 19 -0.38 2.50 -7.77
C MET A 19 -0.04 1.98 -6.38
N VAL A 20 1.20 2.20 -5.96
CA VAL A 20 1.67 1.91 -4.61
C VAL A 20 2.24 3.18 -3.95
N CYS A 21 2.23 3.25 -2.61
CA CYS A 21 2.89 4.33 -1.90
C CYS A 21 4.37 4.01 -1.65
N ARG A 22 5.24 4.93 -2.04
CA ARG A 22 6.68 4.90 -1.78
C ARG A 22 7.00 5.84 -0.63
N TYR A 23 7.41 5.25 0.49
CA TYR A 23 7.89 5.90 1.70
C TYR A 23 9.42 5.94 1.72
N ALA A 24 10.00 6.61 2.71
CA ALA A 24 11.46 6.73 2.86
C ALA A 24 12.17 5.38 3.05
N ASP A 25 11.49 4.40 3.64
CA ASP A 25 12.01 3.09 4.01
C ASP A 25 11.44 1.93 3.18
N GLY A 26 10.53 2.19 2.23
CA GLY A 26 10.00 1.13 1.38
C GLY A 26 8.70 1.43 0.64
N VAL A 27 8.17 0.40 -0.03
CA VAL A 27 6.80 0.41 -0.55
C VAL A 27 5.87 -0.08 0.54
N GLY A 28 4.73 0.59 0.72
CA GLY A 28 3.71 0.16 1.68
C GLY A 28 2.31 0.56 1.25
N HIS A 29 1.32 0.05 1.97
CA HIS A 29 -0.08 0.42 1.81
C HIS A 29 -0.30 1.94 2.03
N PRO A 30 -1.38 2.53 1.47
CA PRO A 30 -2.41 1.88 0.65
C PRO A 30 -1.99 1.67 -0.81
N PHE A 31 -2.68 0.76 -1.50
CA PHE A 31 -2.55 0.54 -2.93
C PHE A 31 -3.82 0.93 -3.66
N TRP A 32 -3.66 1.36 -4.91
CA TRP A 32 -4.74 1.49 -5.88
C TRP A 32 -4.65 0.38 -6.91
N PHE A 33 -5.78 -0.25 -7.18
CA PHE A 33 -5.96 -1.16 -8.29
C PHE A 33 -7.16 -0.71 -9.11
N SER A 34 -6.96 -0.49 -10.40
CA SER A 34 -8.06 -0.19 -11.32
C SER A 34 -8.96 -1.42 -11.50
N ARG A 35 -10.18 -1.20 -12.01
CA ARG A 35 -11.13 -2.27 -12.31
C ARG A 35 -10.56 -3.33 -13.27
N THR A 36 -9.66 -2.96 -14.18
CA THR A 36 -9.09 -3.90 -15.17
C THR A 36 -8.30 -5.02 -14.51
N VAL A 37 -7.78 -4.79 -13.30
CA VAL A 37 -6.95 -5.73 -12.54
C VAL A 37 -7.77 -6.64 -11.60
N PHE A 38 -9.07 -6.38 -11.43
CA PHE A 38 -9.92 -7.09 -10.45
C PHE A 38 -10.04 -8.59 -10.71
N GLY A 39 -10.07 -9.01 -11.98
CA GLY A 39 -10.13 -10.43 -12.34
C GLY A 39 -8.90 -11.21 -11.89
N GLU A 40 -7.75 -10.56 -11.82
CA GLU A 40 -6.52 -11.17 -11.31
C GLU A 40 -6.47 -11.17 -9.80
N LEU A 41 -6.86 -10.05 -9.18
CA LEU A 41 -6.97 -9.95 -7.72
C LEU A 41 -7.85 -11.06 -7.14
N ALA A 42 -8.99 -11.34 -7.77
CA ALA A 42 -9.91 -12.38 -7.34
C ALA A 42 -9.34 -13.81 -7.38
N ARG A 43 -8.22 -14.03 -8.11
CA ARG A 43 -7.55 -15.34 -8.21
C ARG A 43 -6.37 -15.47 -7.24
N LEU A 44 -6.00 -14.39 -6.55
CA LEU A 44 -4.93 -14.42 -5.57
C LEU A 44 -5.39 -15.20 -4.34
N HIS A 45 -4.49 -16.03 -3.81
CA HIS A 45 -4.72 -16.79 -2.59
C HIS A 45 -3.84 -16.22 -1.48
N GLY A 46 -4.46 -15.86 -0.36
CA GLY A 46 -3.81 -15.32 0.83
C GLY A 46 -3.46 -13.83 0.73
N ASP A 47 -3.28 -13.21 1.89
CA ASP A 47 -3.27 -11.76 2.09
C ASP A 47 -2.02 -11.07 1.52
N LYS A 48 -0.98 -11.85 1.20
CA LYS A 48 0.26 -11.38 0.55
C LYS A 48 0.23 -11.56 -0.98
N GLY A 49 -0.87 -12.04 -1.54
CA GLY A 49 -1.00 -12.28 -2.99
C GLY A 49 -0.82 -11.01 -3.82
N VAL A 50 -1.22 -9.85 -3.30
CA VAL A 50 -1.16 -8.57 -4.01
C VAL A 50 0.26 -8.17 -4.39
N TRP A 51 1.25 -8.54 -3.59
CA TRP A 51 2.66 -8.28 -3.92
C TRP A 51 3.14 -9.06 -5.13
N LYS A 52 2.63 -10.27 -5.37
CA LYS A 52 2.95 -11.02 -6.59
C LYS A 52 2.47 -10.27 -7.81
N LEU A 53 1.29 -9.65 -7.73
CA LEU A 53 0.72 -8.89 -8.82
C LEU A 53 1.53 -7.61 -9.08
N VAL A 54 1.85 -6.83 -8.04
CA VAL A 54 2.69 -5.62 -8.11
C VAL A 54 4.05 -5.94 -8.73
N HIS A 55 4.71 -7.02 -8.31
CA HIS A 55 6.05 -7.37 -8.81
C HIS A 55 6.03 -8.23 -10.09
N SER A 56 4.86 -8.56 -10.64
CA SER A 56 4.78 -9.48 -11.80
C SER A 56 5.30 -8.88 -13.11
N GLY A 57 5.44 -7.56 -13.20
CA GLY A 57 5.79 -6.85 -14.44
C GLY A 57 4.70 -6.86 -15.51
N ARG A 58 3.53 -7.46 -15.24
CA ARG A 58 2.41 -7.58 -16.20
C ARG A 58 1.57 -6.31 -16.33
N HIS A 59 1.61 -5.46 -15.32
CA HIS A 59 0.92 -4.17 -15.29
C HIS A 59 1.92 -3.04 -15.01
N PRO A 60 1.73 -1.86 -15.59
CA PRO A 60 2.48 -0.68 -15.17
C PRO A 60 2.12 -0.33 -13.73
N VAL A 61 3.14 -0.26 -12.87
CA VAL A 61 3.01 0.16 -11.47
C VAL A 61 3.56 1.57 -11.35
N ARG A 62 2.73 2.51 -10.89
CA ARG A 62 3.20 3.86 -10.50
C ARG A 62 3.44 3.92 -9.00
N GLU A 63 4.41 4.74 -8.61
CA GLU A 63 4.69 5.04 -7.22
C GLU A 63 4.24 6.45 -6.87
N LEU A 64 3.45 6.58 -5.80
CA LEU A 64 3.12 7.86 -5.17
C LEU A 64 4.12 8.09 -4.03
N ALA A 65 4.95 9.12 -4.15
CA ALA A 65 5.83 9.53 -3.06
C ALA A 65 5.02 10.04 -1.86
N VAL A 66 5.31 9.49 -0.68
CA VAL A 66 4.69 9.84 0.60
C VAL A 66 5.78 10.11 1.62
N ASP A 67 5.68 11.24 2.31
CA ASP A 67 6.66 11.60 3.32
C ASP A 67 6.52 10.73 4.58
N GLY A 68 7.66 10.39 5.18
CA GLY A 68 7.75 9.54 6.36
C GLY A 68 8.03 8.07 6.04
N CYS A 69 7.99 7.24 7.09
CA CYS A 69 8.17 5.80 6.99
C CYS A 69 6.84 5.08 6.71
N VAL A 70 6.91 3.84 6.24
CA VAL A 70 5.77 2.95 6.12
C VAL A 70 5.03 2.87 7.47
N PRO A 71 3.69 3.06 7.50
CA PRO A 71 2.93 2.91 8.74
C PRO A 71 3.10 1.50 9.33
N LEU A 72 3.26 1.43 10.66
CA LEU A 72 3.32 0.15 11.37
C LEU A 72 2.01 -0.65 11.17
N ASP A 73 2.17 -1.95 10.91
CA ASP A 73 1.08 -2.92 11.00
C ASP A 73 1.09 -3.57 12.38
N VAL A 74 -0.05 -4.11 12.82
CA VAL A 74 -0.18 -4.74 14.14
C VAL A 74 -0.69 -6.18 13.98
N ASP A 75 0.24 -7.09 13.70
CA ASP A 75 -0.04 -8.52 13.56
C ASP A 75 0.24 -9.29 14.85
N THR A 76 1.13 -8.77 15.69
CA THR A 76 1.58 -9.41 16.92
C THR A 76 1.50 -8.48 18.12
N TRP A 77 1.60 -9.06 19.32
CA TRP A 77 1.69 -8.29 20.56
C TRP A 77 2.91 -7.37 20.58
N ASP A 78 4.02 -7.78 19.97
CA ASP A 78 5.23 -6.97 19.89
C ASP A 78 5.04 -5.77 18.98
N ASP A 79 4.30 -5.93 17.88
CA ASP A 79 3.97 -4.83 16.99
C ASP A 79 3.04 -3.82 17.66
N TYR A 80 2.10 -4.29 18.49
CA TYR A 80 1.28 -3.40 19.31
C TYR A 80 2.13 -2.58 20.29
N ARG A 81 3.11 -3.21 20.96
CA ARG A 81 4.03 -2.49 21.86
C ARG A 81 4.84 -1.42 21.12
N ARG A 82 5.39 -1.77 19.95
CA ARG A 82 6.09 -0.82 19.08
C ARG A 82 5.19 0.34 18.65
N LEU A 83 3.92 0.06 18.34
CA LEU A 83 2.96 1.10 17.99
C LEU A 83 2.75 2.08 19.15
N LEU A 84 2.56 1.59 20.38
CA LEU A 84 2.40 2.45 21.56
C LEU A 84 3.61 3.35 21.80
N GLU A 85 4.83 2.84 21.59
CA GLU A 85 6.07 3.61 21.73
C GLU A 85 6.21 4.70 20.66
N SER A 86 5.55 4.54 19.52
CA SER A 86 5.63 5.49 18.39
C SER A 86 4.67 6.69 18.50
N VAL A 87 3.67 6.63 19.37
CA VAL A 87 2.68 7.71 19.55
C VAL A 87 3.15 8.65 20.65
N PRO A 88 3.30 9.97 20.37
CA PRO A 88 3.63 10.95 21.40
C PRO A 88 2.58 10.96 22.51
N SER A 89 3.03 11.07 23.77
CA SER A 89 2.16 11.19 24.96
C SER A 89 1.36 12.48 24.98
#